data_AF-A0A8B8M1W1-F1
#
_entry.id   AF-A0A8B8M1W1-F1
#
_cell.length_a   1.000
_cell.length_b   1.000
_cell.length_c   1.000
_cell.angle_alpha   90.00
_cell.angle_beta   90.00
_cell.angle_gamma   90.00
#
_symmetry.space_group_name_H-M   'P 1'
#
loop_
_entity.id
_entity.type
_entity.pdbx_description
1 polymer ?
#
loop_
_entity_poly.entity_id
_entity_poly.type
_entity_poly.pdbx_seq_one_letter_code
_entity_poly.pdbx_strand_id
1 'polypeptide(L)'
;MMVSCVSMRKNGRREGKSNLIPESSVKSLMEIEPPPNLLPSKNEFPRLLFVLALASLVAWSCNLLFTSLVKPPSKPFCDTNLHSPDYFPDVCEPCPSNGECNDGKLECLQGYQRHGNLCVEDGDINESARKIVERVEHHLCEEYAQFLCSGSGTIWVHEDDLWNYFEPIGNVKVDNELYNYTKQRAVDTMVKLLETRLNSHGMKEFKCPDLLAEHYKPYACRIRQWISKNILVVLPICAMLVGCTTLFWNVRRKLHMSRRVEELYSKVCEILEENALTSKSENGECEPWVIASRLRDHLLLPRERKDPLLWTKVEELVQEDSRVDRYPKLVKGESKVVWEWQVEGSLSASKVKKRRDASKTRVNESTDLNHQQHPAMKAEPTEPLHFLYGDSSKQ
;
A
#
# COMPACT_ATOMS: atom_id res chain seq x y z
N MET A 1 -23.67 -12.07 30.74
CA MET A 1 -24.86 -11.68 29.95
C MET A 1 -24.49 -10.44 29.16
N MET A 2 -23.99 -10.59 27.93
CA MET A 2 -24.73 -10.51 26.65
C MET A 2 -25.47 -9.17 26.45
N VAL A 3 -24.99 -8.36 25.48
CA VAL A 3 -25.68 -7.93 24.23
C VAL A 3 -26.48 -6.62 24.42
N SER A 4 -26.46 -5.57 23.57
CA SER A 4 -26.03 -5.39 22.19
C SER A 4 -25.76 -3.91 21.85
N CYS A 5 -24.89 -3.67 20.87
CA CYS A 5 -24.86 -2.45 20.05
C CYS A 5 -25.99 -2.44 19.02
N VAL A 6 -26.53 -1.26 18.68
CA VAL A 6 -27.15 -1.02 17.36
C VAL A 6 -26.64 0.29 16.76
N SER A 7 -26.08 0.13 15.56
CA SER A 7 -25.51 1.12 14.65
C SER A 7 -26.60 1.75 13.77
N MET A 8 -26.55 3.06 13.55
CA MET A 8 -27.31 3.75 12.50
C MET A 8 -26.44 3.98 11.26
N ARG A 9 -26.76 3.26 10.17
CA ARG A 9 -26.17 3.37 8.83
C ARG A 9 -26.60 4.68 8.15
N LYS A 10 -25.64 5.36 7.50
CA LYS A 10 -25.87 6.33 6.42
C LYS A 10 -25.56 5.66 5.07
N ASN A 11 -26.49 5.79 4.13
CA ASN A 11 -26.38 5.56 2.67
C ASN A 11 -27.34 6.62 2.07
N GLY A 12 -27.12 7.36 0.99
CA GLY A 12 -26.19 7.28 -0.13
C GLY A 12 -26.98 7.60 -1.41
N ARG A 13 -26.83 8.86 -1.91
CA ARG A 13 -26.81 9.30 -3.33
C ARG A 13 -28.04 9.07 -4.26
N ARG A 14 -28.57 10.14 -4.88
CA ARG A 14 -28.55 10.40 -6.36
C ARG A 14 -29.29 11.68 -6.78
N GLU A 15 -28.80 12.23 -7.87
CA GLU A 15 -29.06 13.52 -8.55
C GLU A 15 -30.42 13.62 -9.25
N GLY A 16 -30.85 14.86 -9.58
CA GLY A 16 -31.95 15.06 -10.53
C GLY A 16 -32.43 16.50 -10.77
N LYS A 17 -31.63 17.26 -11.53
CA LYS A 17 -32.02 18.27 -12.56
C LYS A 17 -32.72 19.61 -12.21
N SER A 18 -32.05 20.63 -12.75
CA SER A 18 -32.30 22.05 -12.99
C SER A 18 -33.54 22.43 -13.82
N ASN A 19 -34.04 23.66 -13.63
CA ASN A 19 -34.44 24.68 -14.64
C ASN A 19 -34.83 26.00 -13.89
N LEU A 20 -34.05 27.08 -13.99
CA LEU A 20 -34.18 28.27 -14.89
C LEU A 20 -35.24 29.34 -14.49
N ILE A 21 -34.82 30.32 -13.67
CA ILE A 21 -34.85 31.83 -13.72
C ILE A 21 -35.80 32.47 -14.80
N PRO A 22 -36.59 33.58 -14.57
CA PRO A 22 -36.09 34.91 -14.14
C PRO A 22 -36.96 35.92 -13.34
N GLU A 23 -36.22 36.85 -12.71
CA GLU A 23 -36.37 38.31 -12.51
C GLU A 23 -37.66 39.01 -12.01
N SER A 24 -37.47 39.78 -10.92
CA SER A 24 -38.05 41.11 -10.57
C SER A 24 -39.58 41.22 -10.44
N SER A 25 -40.23 42.01 -9.58
CA SER A 25 -39.94 43.30 -8.98
C SER A 25 -40.98 43.60 -7.87
N VAL A 26 -40.51 44.09 -6.72
CA VAL A 26 -41.08 45.09 -5.77
C VAL A 26 -42.58 45.51 -5.83
N LYS A 27 -43.23 45.51 -4.64
CA LYS A 27 -44.50 46.16 -4.18
C LYS A 27 -45.81 45.52 -4.70
N SER A 28 -46.79 45.15 -3.87
CA SER A 28 -47.52 45.98 -2.90
C SER A 28 -48.47 45.13 -2.03
N LEU A 29 -48.82 45.65 -0.86
CA LEU A 29 -49.90 45.17 0.01
C LEU A 29 -51.25 45.17 -0.73
N MET A 30 -52.02 44.08 -0.57
CA MET A 30 -53.46 44.00 -0.23
C MET A 30 -53.90 42.54 -0.46
N GLU A 31 -54.20 41.82 0.61
CA GLU A 31 -55.58 41.51 1.04
C GLU A 31 -55.90 40.04 0.71
N ILE A 32 -55.52 39.15 1.65
CA ILE A 32 -56.09 37.81 1.75
C ILE A 32 -56.81 37.77 3.09
N GLU A 33 -58.11 37.97 3.01
CA GLU A 33 -59.07 37.82 4.10
C GLU A 33 -59.09 36.34 4.55
N PRO A 34 -58.87 36.01 5.83
CA PRO A 34 -59.08 34.66 6.34
C PRO A 34 -60.57 34.42 6.67
N PRO A 35 -61.08 33.19 6.50
CA PRO A 35 -62.50 32.87 6.64
C PRO A 35 -63.03 33.15 8.07
N PRO A 36 -64.28 33.62 8.21
CA PRO A 36 -64.79 34.11 9.49
C PRO A 36 -65.29 32.94 10.33
N ASN A 37 -64.40 32.21 11.01
CA ASN A 37 -64.76 31.25 12.08
C ASN A 37 -63.58 30.99 13.05
N LEU A 38 -62.81 32.01 13.41
CA LEU A 38 -61.74 31.92 14.43
C LEU A 38 -62.22 32.20 15.87
N LEU A 39 -63.52 32.41 16.07
CA LEU A 39 -64.09 32.68 17.39
C LEU A 39 -64.80 31.44 17.93
N PRO A 40 -64.25 30.79 18.99
CA PRO A 40 -64.91 29.65 19.62
C PRO A 40 -66.26 30.09 20.20
N SER A 41 -67.24 29.20 20.12
CA SER A 41 -68.59 29.43 20.62
C SER A 41 -68.56 29.75 22.13
N LYS A 42 -69.60 30.44 22.64
CA LYS A 42 -69.68 31.01 24.01
C LYS A 42 -69.39 29.99 25.15
N ASN A 43 -69.49 28.69 24.89
CA ASN A 43 -69.21 27.60 25.83
C ASN A 43 -67.82 26.94 25.68
N GLU A 44 -67.07 27.23 24.61
CA GLU A 44 -65.73 26.67 24.34
C GLU A 44 -64.59 27.59 24.76
N PHE A 45 -64.83 28.90 24.80
CA PHE A 45 -63.88 29.89 25.31
C PHE A 45 -63.43 29.63 26.76
N PRO A 46 -64.30 29.32 27.74
CA PRO A 46 -63.86 28.98 29.10
C PRO A 46 -63.08 27.66 29.15
N ARG A 47 -63.35 26.71 28.24
CA ARG A 47 -62.63 25.44 28.16
C ARG A 47 -61.21 25.64 27.63
N LEU A 48 -61.03 26.51 26.64
CA LEU A 48 -59.71 26.88 26.11
C LEU A 48 -58.87 27.63 27.16
N LEU A 49 -59.49 28.58 27.88
CA LEU A 49 -58.86 29.29 28.99
C LEU A 49 -58.46 28.35 30.12
N PHE A 50 -59.30 27.37 30.46
CA PHE A 50 -58.99 26.37 31.47
C PHE A 50 -57.81 25.49 31.04
N VAL A 51 -57.77 25.05 29.78
CA VAL A 51 -56.65 24.25 29.25
C VAL A 51 -55.34 25.06 29.24
N LEU A 52 -55.38 26.33 28.85
CA LEU A 52 -54.22 27.23 28.90
C LEU A 52 -53.75 27.50 30.34
N ALA A 53 -54.68 27.69 31.27
CA ALA A 53 -54.37 27.85 32.69
C ALA A 53 -53.76 26.57 33.27
N LEU A 54 -54.31 25.40 32.94
CA LEU A 54 -53.78 24.11 33.39
C LEU A 54 -52.38 23.85 32.80
N ALA A 55 -52.19 24.12 31.50
CA ALA A 55 -50.90 23.96 30.83
C ALA A 55 -49.83 24.89 31.38
N SER A 56 -50.17 26.16 31.66
CA SER A 56 -49.24 27.12 32.27
C SER A 56 -48.91 26.76 33.73
N LEU A 57 -49.88 26.23 34.49
CA LEU A 57 -49.67 25.78 35.87
C LEU A 57 -48.84 24.49 35.94
N VAL A 58 -49.03 23.56 34.99
CA VAL A 58 -48.17 22.37 34.83
C VAL A 58 -46.75 22.78 34.40
N ALA A 59 -46.62 23.68 33.43
CA ALA A 59 -45.30 24.17 33.01
C ALA A 59 -44.57 24.89 34.16
N TRP A 60 -45.27 25.71 34.94
CA TRP A 60 -44.71 26.41 36.09
C TRP A 60 -44.31 25.44 37.22
N SER A 61 -45.16 24.47 37.55
CA SER A 61 -44.86 23.45 38.56
C SER A 61 -43.72 22.53 38.13
N CYS A 62 -43.66 22.10 36.87
CA CYS A 62 -42.52 21.37 36.32
C CYS A 62 -41.22 22.19 36.37
N ASN A 63 -41.27 23.49 36.07
CA ASN A 63 -40.09 24.36 36.14
C ASN A 63 -39.64 24.59 37.59
N LEU A 64 -40.57 24.79 38.52
CA LEU A 64 -40.29 24.89 39.96
C LEU A 64 -39.72 23.59 40.53
N LEU A 65 -40.25 22.43 40.13
CA LEU A 65 -39.74 21.13 40.55
C LEU A 65 -38.35 20.88 39.95
N PHE A 66 -38.13 21.20 38.67
CA PHE A 66 -36.83 21.07 38.03
C PHE A 66 -35.77 21.99 38.66
N THR A 67 -36.12 23.24 38.93
CA THR A 67 -35.20 24.19 39.60
C THR A 67 -34.91 23.77 41.04
N SER A 68 -35.93 23.34 41.80
CA SER A 68 -35.75 22.91 43.20
C SER A 68 -35.01 21.58 43.36
N LEU A 69 -35.28 20.59 42.50
CA LEU A 69 -34.69 19.24 42.62
C LEU A 69 -33.36 19.07 41.88
N VAL A 70 -33.16 19.77 40.76
CA VAL A 70 -31.96 19.59 39.91
C VAL A 70 -30.91 20.68 40.17
N LYS A 71 -31.31 21.83 40.71
CA LYS A 71 -30.39 22.93 41.07
C LYS A 71 -30.69 23.46 42.48
N PRO A 72 -30.39 22.70 43.54
CA PRO A 72 -30.31 23.30 44.87
C PRO A 72 -29.37 24.51 44.81
N PRO A 73 -29.62 25.59 45.57
CA PRO A 73 -28.69 26.72 45.63
C PRO A 73 -27.32 26.17 46.04
N SER A 74 -26.33 26.31 45.15
CA SER A 74 -24.96 25.90 45.46
C SER A 74 -24.51 26.67 46.69
N LYS A 75 -24.09 25.97 47.74
CA LYS A 75 -23.47 26.62 48.89
C LYS A 75 -22.27 27.44 48.37
N PRO A 76 -22.09 28.69 48.82
CA PRO A 76 -20.91 29.47 48.43
C PRO A 76 -19.64 28.80 48.94
N PHE A 77 -18.52 29.00 48.25
CA PHE A 77 -17.22 28.55 48.78
C PHE A 77 -16.76 29.45 49.93
N CYS A 78 -15.95 28.92 50.85
CA CYS A 78 -15.32 29.74 51.87
C CYS A 78 -14.13 30.49 51.26
N ASP A 79 -13.98 31.78 51.56
CA ASP A 79 -12.92 32.61 50.99
C ASP A 79 -11.54 32.21 51.52
N THR A 80 -10.55 32.20 50.62
CA THR A 80 -9.19 31.67 50.87
C THR A 80 -8.43 32.47 51.94
N ASN A 81 -8.86 33.70 52.25
CA ASN A 81 -8.16 34.65 53.13
C ASN A 81 -8.78 34.87 54.52
N LEU A 82 -9.82 34.13 54.93
CA LEU A 82 -10.41 34.29 56.26
C LEU A 82 -9.88 33.28 57.28
N HIS A 83 -8.71 33.56 57.87
CA HIS A 83 -8.33 32.97 59.16
C HIS A 83 -9.15 33.61 60.29
N SER A 84 -10.44 33.29 60.39
CA SER A 84 -11.23 33.58 61.58
C SER A 84 -11.58 32.26 62.27
N PRO A 85 -11.27 32.06 63.57
CA PRO A 85 -11.51 30.79 64.26
C PRO A 85 -12.99 30.51 64.56
N ASP A 86 -13.89 31.46 64.33
CA ASP A 86 -15.30 31.41 64.73
C ASP A 86 -16.27 31.40 63.53
N TYR A 87 -16.04 30.53 62.55
CA TYR A 87 -16.99 30.35 61.44
C TYR A 87 -17.59 28.95 61.43
N PHE A 88 -18.91 28.90 61.58
CA PHE A 88 -19.70 27.67 61.55
C PHE A 88 -19.54 26.98 60.18
N PRO A 89 -19.09 25.71 60.11
CA PRO A 89 -18.81 24.99 58.86
C PRO A 89 -20.07 24.65 58.04
N ASP A 90 -21.26 24.97 58.53
CA ASP A 90 -22.51 24.60 57.86
C ASP A 90 -22.93 25.56 56.73
N VAL A 91 -22.30 26.75 56.65
CA VAL A 91 -22.72 27.87 55.77
C VAL A 91 -22.00 27.90 54.41
N CYS A 92 -20.75 27.43 54.32
CA CYS A 92 -19.97 27.44 53.08
C CYS A 92 -19.25 26.11 52.82
N GLU A 93 -18.98 25.79 51.56
CA GLU A 93 -18.15 24.66 51.18
C GLU A 93 -16.66 25.04 51.23
N PRO A 94 -15.77 24.18 51.74
CA PRO A 94 -14.34 24.47 51.77
C PRO A 94 -13.80 24.66 50.35
N CYS A 95 -12.85 25.59 50.19
CA CYS A 95 -12.24 25.82 48.88
C CYS A 95 -11.50 24.56 48.42
N PRO A 96 -11.80 24.01 47.22
CA PRO A 96 -11.15 22.81 46.71
C PRO A 96 -9.66 23.06 46.40
N SER A 97 -8.87 21.99 46.41
CA SER A 97 -7.46 22.05 46.00
C SER A 97 -7.34 22.56 44.56
N ASN A 98 -6.31 23.36 44.30
CA ASN A 98 -6.04 23.98 43.00
C ASN A 98 -7.11 24.99 42.54
N GLY A 99 -7.91 25.51 43.47
CA GLY A 99 -8.82 26.63 43.26
C GLY A 99 -8.49 27.81 44.18
N GLU A 100 -8.82 29.00 43.74
CA GLU A 100 -8.85 30.23 44.50
C GLU A 100 -10.32 30.63 44.70
N CYS A 101 -10.73 30.77 45.96
CA CYS A 101 -12.08 31.14 46.32
C CYS A 101 -12.12 32.56 46.87
N ASN A 102 -12.89 33.44 46.20
CA ASN A 102 -13.09 34.85 46.56
C ASN A 102 -14.58 35.21 46.42
N ASP A 103 -15.15 35.87 47.43
CA ASP A 103 -16.59 36.20 47.55
C ASP A 103 -17.52 34.99 47.29
N GLY A 104 -17.12 33.81 47.76
CA GLY A 104 -17.86 32.56 47.56
C GLY A 104 -17.87 32.01 46.13
N LYS A 105 -17.07 32.58 45.22
CA LYS A 105 -16.84 32.08 43.86
C LYS A 105 -15.54 31.31 43.78
N LEU A 106 -15.57 30.17 43.09
CA LEU A 106 -14.41 29.36 42.78
C LEU A 106 -13.83 29.76 41.41
N GLU A 107 -12.57 30.17 41.39
CA GLU A 107 -11.73 30.32 40.20
C GLU A 107 -10.63 29.24 40.25
N CYS A 108 -10.42 28.50 39.17
CA CYS A 108 -9.39 27.46 39.18
C CYS A 108 -8.01 28.06 38.90
N LEU A 109 -6.99 27.53 39.57
CA LEU A 109 -5.60 27.89 39.29
C LEU A 109 -5.26 27.55 37.84
N GLN A 110 -4.24 28.24 37.33
CA GLN A 110 -3.80 28.08 35.96
C GLN A 110 -3.47 26.62 35.65
N GLY A 111 -4.04 26.11 34.56
CA GLY A 111 -3.88 24.72 34.14
C GLY A 111 -4.93 23.75 34.68
N TYR A 112 -5.90 24.25 35.44
CA TYR A 112 -7.02 23.49 35.96
C TYR A 112 -8.34 24.02 35.40
N GLN A 113 -9.20 23.11 34.97
CA GLN A 113 -10.53 23.40 34.47
C GLN A 113 -11.57 23.10 35.55
N ARG A 114 -12.59 23.96 35.66
CA ARG A 114 -13.67 23.79 36.62
C ARG A 114 -14.61 22.67 36.20
N HIS A 115 -14.69 21.62 37.02
CA HIS A 115 -15.60 20.50 36.85
C HIS A 115 -16.51 20.38 38.09
N GLY A 116 -17.65 21.07 38.05
CA GLY A 116 -18.55 21.20 39.20
C GLY A 116 -17.94 22.08 40.30
N ASN A 117 -17.70 21.47 41.47
CA ASN A 117 -17.12 22.09 42.65
C ASN A 117 -15.63 21.75 42.84
N LEU A 118 -14.99 21.19 41.80
CA LEU A 118 -13.58 20.80 41.81
C LEU A 118 -12.84 21.47 40.66
N CYS A 119 -11.54 21.70 40.87
CA CYS A 119 -10.60 22.13 39.84
C CYS A 119 -9.76 20.92 39.42
N VAL A 120 -9.97 20.43 38.20
CA VAL A 120 -9.33 19.23 37.66
C VAL A 120 -8.29 19.66 36.63
N GLU A 121 -7.14 19.01 36.58
CA GLU A 121 -6.09 19.32 35.60
C GLU A 121 -6.66 19.25 34.17
N ASP A 122 -6.38 20.26 33.37
CA ASP A 122 -6.89 20.37 32.01
C ASP A 122 -6.27 19.28 31.12
N GLY A 123 -7.13 18.41 30.57
CA GLY A 123 -6.71 17.32 29.68
C GLY A 123 -6.04 17.84 28.41
N ASP A 124 -6.47 18.99 27.90
CA ASP A 124 -5.94 19.58 26.66
C ASP A 124 -4.50 20.08 26.86
N ILE A 125 -4.19 20.62 28.05
CA ILE A 125 -2.82 21.04 28.42
C ILE A 125 -1.92 19.82 28.55
N ASN A 126 -2.38 18.77 29.23
CA ASN A 126 -1.59 17.56 29.40
C ASN A 126 -1.33 16.86 28.06
N GLU A 127 -2.33 16.82 27.17
CA GLU A 127 -2.16 16.29 25.81
C GLU A 127 -1.19 17.16 24.97
N SER A 128 -1.31 18.48 25.07
CA SER A 128 -0.43 19.41 24.34
C SER A 128 1.02 19.32 24.81
N ALA A 129 1.23 19.26 26.14
CA ALA A 129 2.54 19.02 26.73
C ALA A 129 3.12 17.67 26.27
N ARG A 130 2.31 16.60 26.26
CA ARG A 130 2.75 15.28 25.76
C ARG A 130 3.17 15.33 24.29
N LYS A 131 2.43 16.00 23.42
CA LYS A 131 2.79 16.17 22.00
C LYS A 131 4.13 16.90 21.80
N ILE A 132 4.41 17.89 22.65
CA ILE A 132 5.69 18.60 22.64
C ILE A 132 6.81 17.65 23.05
N VAL A 133 6.62 16.90 24.14
CA VAL A 133 7.59 15.92 24.65
C VAL A 133 7.88 14.83 23.61
N GLU A 134 6.87 14.28 22.95
CA GLU A 134 7.04 13.26 21.89
C GLU A 134 7.88 13.80 20.72
N ARG A 135 7.69 15.06 20.35
CA ARG A 135 8.46 15.69 19.27
C ARG A 135 9.91 15.96 19.67
N VAL A 136 10.13 16.41 20.90
CA VAL A 136 11.44 16.60 21.51
C VAL A 136 12.19 15.27 21.60
N GLU A 137 11.53 14.24 22.11
CA GLU A 137 12.08 12.88 22.21
C GLU A 137 12.51 12.37 20.84
N HIS A 138 11.62 12.46 19.85
CA HIS A 138 11.93 12.04 18.49
C HIS A 138 13.18 12.73 17.94
N HIS A 139 13.26 14.05 18.06
CA HIS A 139 14.38 14.83 17.56
C HIS A 139 15.70 14.50 18.29
N LEU A 140 15.69 14.51 19.63
CA LEU A 140 16.89 14.23 20.43
C LEU A 140 17.38 12.80 20.24
N CYS A 141 16.47 11.82 20.18
CA CYS A 141 16.84 10.43 19.99
C CYS A 141 17.29 10.15 18.56
N GLU A 142 16.74 10.82 17.54
CA GLU A 142 17.23 10.72 16.17
C GLU A 142 18.64 11.30 16.03
N GLU A 143 18.89 12.52 16.53
CA GLU A 143 20.21 13.14 16.52
C GLU A 143 21.26 12.30 17.26
N TYR A 144 20.89 11.79 18.43
CA TYR A 144 21.80 10.92 19.19
C TYR A 144 22.02 9.58 18.48
N ALA A 145 21.00 9.00 17.85
CA ALA A 145 21.14 7.78 17.07
C ALA A 145 22.06 7.98 15.84
N GLN A 146 21.97 9.14 15.17
CA GLN A 146 22.88 9.50 14.09
C GLN A 146 24.32 9.64 14.60
N PHE A 147 24.51 10.25 15.77
CA PHE A 147 25.81 10.33 16.42
C PHE A 147 26.40 8.93 16.71
N LEU A 148 25.60 8.01 17.26
CA LEU A 148 26.03 6.63 17.52
C LEU A 148 26.40 5.85 16.23
N CYS A 149 25.89 6.27 15.08
CA CYS A 149 26.08 5.61 13.80
C CYS A 149 27.25 6.15 12.99
N SER A 150 27.33 7.47 12.86
CA SER A 150 28.27 8.17 11.97
C SER A 150 29.25 9.06 12.72
N GLY A 151 29.07 9.27 14.03
CA GLY A 151 29.80 10.26 14.82
C GLY A 151 29.35 11.71 14.54
N SER A 152 28.33 11.89 13.70
CA SER A 152 27.74 13.19 13.36
C SER A 152 26.42 13.37 14.11
N GLY A 153 26.32 14.41 14.92
CA GLY A 153 25.13 14.72 15.72
C GLY A 153 25.50 15.34 17.06
N THR A 154 24.51 15.82 17.79
CA THR A 154 24.68 16.36 19.15
C THR A 154 24.15 15.36 20.18
N ILE A 155 24.91 15.16 21.27
CA ILE A 155 24.51 14.25 22.35
C ILE A 155 23.69 14.99 23.40
N TRP A 156 24.12 16.21 23.73
CA TRP A 156 23.52 17.07 24.73
C TRP A 156 23.05 18.35 24.06
N VAL A 157 21.78 18.69 24.27
CA VAL A 157 21.14 19.86 23.66
C VAL A 157 20.64 20.80 24.75
N HIS A 158 20.90 22.09 24.60
CA HIS A 158 20.44 23.12 25.53
C HIS A 158 18.92 23.29 25.47
N GLU A 159 18.33 23.58 26.62
CA GLU A 159 16.90 23.86 26.72
C GLU A 159 16.45 24.99 25.78
N ASP A 160 17.22 26.08 25.68
CA ASP A 160 16.86 27.22 24.83
C ASP A 160 16.90 26.87 23.34
N ASP A 161 17.92 26.14 22.90
CA ASP A 161 18.05 25.66 21.51
C ASP A 161 16.90 24.72 21.14
N LEU A 162 16.49 23.88 22.10
CA LEU A 162 15.36 22.97 21.94
C LEU A 162 14.06 23.76 21.71
N TRP A 163 13.79 24.77 22.54
CA TRP A 163 12.57 25.57 22.42
C TRP A 163 12.53 26.40 21.14
N ASN A 164 13.66 26.97 20.72
CA ASN A 164 13.76 27.71 19.45
C ASN A 164 13.36 26.86 18.24
N TYR A 165 13.63 25.55 18.27
CA TYR A 165 13.25 24.63 17.20
C TYR A 165 11.76 24.26 17.25
N PHE A 166 11.16 24.22 18.43
CA PHE A 166 9.77 23.79 18.64
C PHE A 166 8.76 24.93 18.79
N GLU A 167 9.19 26.19 18.72
CA GLU A 167 8.28 27.34 18.72
C GLU A 167 7.20 27.17 17.62
N PRO A 168 5.91 27.39 17.96
CA PRO A 168 4.85 27.26 16.98
C PRO A 168 5.03 28.32 15.89
N ILE A 169 5.35 27.87 14.68
CA ILE A 169 5.39 28.72 13.48
C ILE A 169 3.95 29.14 13.16
N GLY A 170 3.51 30.28 13.70
CA GLY A 170 2.21 30.88 13.38
C GLY A 170 1.71 31.87 14.43
N ASN A 171 1.03 32.92 13.97
CA ASN A 171 0.42 33.99 14.76
C ASN A 171 -0.80 33.53 15.59
N VAL A 172 -0.72 32.37 16.24
CA VAL A 172 -1.76 31.95 17.18
C VAL A 172 -1.46 32.66 18.48
N LYS A 173 -2.31 33.64 18.80
CA LYS A 173 -2.39 34.32 20.08
C LYS A 173 -2.91 33.31 21.12
N VAL A 174 -2.12 32.26 21.37
CA VAL A 174 -2.29 31.43 22.56
C VAL A 174 -2.02 32.36 23.73
N ASP A 175 -2.91 32.40 24.72
CA ASP A 175 -2.70 33.19 25.93
C ASP A 175 -1.29 32.86 26.45
N ASN A 176 -0.41 33.86 26.44
CA ASN A 176 1.03 33.70 26.69
C ASN A 176 1.28 32.94 28.00
N GLU A 177 0.41 33.14 28.97
CA GLU A 177 0.38 32.44 30.24
C GLU A 177 0.08 30.94 30.08
N LEU A 178 -1.00 30.55 29.39
CA LEU A 178 -1.36 29.14 29.15
C LEU A 178 -0.26 28.38 28.40
N TYR A 179 0.37 29.04 27.42
CA TYR A 179 1.52 28.49 26.72
C TYR A 179 2.71 28.26 27.66
N ASN A 180 3.02 29.23 28.53
CA ASN A 180 4.10 29.10 29.51
C ASN A 180 3.86 27.95 30.50
N TYR A 181 2.62 27.76 30.97
CA TYR A 181 2.28 26.62 31.83
C TYR A 181 2.42 25.28 31.08
N THR A 182 1.97 25.23 29.82
CA THR A 182 2.13 24.04 28.96
C THR A 182 3.61 23.71 28.73
N LYS A 183 4.43 24.74 28.47
CA LYS A 183 5.89 24.63 28.33
C LYS A 183 6.51 24.08 29.61
N GLN A 184 6.18 24.64 30.77
CA GLN A 184 6.69 24.17 32.06
C GLN A 184 6.29 22.71 32.32
N ARG A 185 5.03 22.34 32.07
CA ARG A 185 4.56 20.95 32.19
C ARG A 185 5.30 19.99 31.27
N ALA A 186 5.62 20.45 30.06
CA ALA A 186 6.42 19.68 29.12
C ALA A 186 7.86 19.49 29.62
N VAL A 187 8.52 20.53 30.15
CA VAL A 187 9.85 20.43 30.80
C VAL A 187 9.83 19.44 31.95
N ASP A 188 8.84 19.52 32.85
CA ASP A 188 8.72 18.61 34.00
C ASP A 188 8.56 17.16 33.56
N THR A 189 7.94 16.93 32.40
CA THR A 189 7.79 15.61 31.79
C THR A 189 9.08 15.16 31.13
N MET A 190 9.78 16.06 30.42
CA MET A 190 11.09 15.78 29.81
C MET A 190 12.13 15.37 30.87
N VAL A 191 12.17 16.07 32.01
CA VAL A 191 13.08 15.76 33.13
C VAL A 191 12.87 14.32 33.65
N LYS A 192 11.65 13.77 33.52
CA LYS A 192 11.33 12.40 33.95
C LYS A 192 11.70 11.34 32.92
N LEU A 193 11.64 11.67 31.63
CA LEU A 193 11.83 10.71 30.52
C LEU A 193 13.25 10.75 29.93
N LEU A 194 13.91 11.90 29.98
CA LEU A 194 15.20 12.16 29.35
C LEU A 194 16.30 12.31 30.40
N GLU A 195 17.54 12.06 29.98
CA GLU A 195 18.71 12.35 30.82
C GLU A 195 18.92 13.87 30.86
N THR A 196 19.09 14.42 32.07
CA THR A 196 19.30 15.86 32.26
C THR A 196 20.60 16.13 32.99
N ARG A 197 21.27 17.22 32.61
CA ARG A 197 22.43 17.73 33.34
C ARG A 197 22.43 19.26 33.36
N LEU A 198 23.20 19.82 34.29
CA LEU A 198 23.52 21.25 34.29
C LEU A 198 24.91 21.44 33.68
N ASN A 199 25.03 22.34 32.71
CA ASN A 199 26.32 22.74 32.18
C ASN A 199 27.06 23.65 33.18
N SER A 200 28.35 23.90 32.92
CA SER A 200 29.22 24.86 33.61
C SER A 200 28.60 26.25 33.85
N HIS A 201 27.69 26.69 32.98
CA HIS A 201 26.98 27.97 33.08
C HIS A 201 25.65 27.89 33.85
N GLY A 202 25.32 26.74 34.44
CA GLY A 202 24.06 26.51 35.16
C GLY A 202 22.84 26.28 34.25
N MET A 203 23.04 26.16 32.94
CA MET A 203 21.97 25.90 31.96
C MET A 203 21.62 24.41 31.91
N LYS A 204 20.32 24.09 31.78
CA LYS A 204 19.84 22.70 31.63
C LYS A 204 20.11 22.19 30.22
N GLU A 205 20.59 20.95 30.15
CA GLU A 205 20.79 20.21 28.91
C GLU A 205 20.07 18.88 28.99
N PHE A 206 19.51 18.46 27.85
CA PHE A 206 18.79 17.21 27.68
C PHE A 206 19.57 16.27 26.77
N LYS A 207 19.52 14.97 27.10
CA LYS A 207 20.06 13.87 26.31
C LYS A 207 19.04 12.73 26.23
N CYS A 208 18.93 12.11 25.06
CA CYS A 208 18.15 10.89 24.92
C CYS A 208 18.84 9.70 25.61
N PRO A 209 18.14 8.90 26.43
CA PRO A 209 18.71 7.70 27.06
C PRO A 209 19.26 6.71 26.03
N ASP A 210 20.38 6.04 26.35
CA ASP A 210 21.08 5.16 25.40
C ASP A 210 20.19 4.01 24.88
N LEU A 211 19.36 3.44 25.76
CA LEU A 211 18.41 2.37 25.40
C LEU A 211 17.33 2.86 24.42
N LEU A 212 16.87 4.10 24.60
CA LEU A 212 15.84 4.68 23.75
C LEU A 212 16.44 5.05 22.39
N ALA A 213 17.61 5.69 22.38
CA ALA A 213 18.34 6.04 21.17
C ALA A 213 18.66 4.83 20.28
N GLU A 214 18.91 3.65 20.87
CA GLU A 214 19.09 2.42 20.11
C GLU A 214 17.89 2.10 19.22
N HIS A 215 16.67 2.39 19.68
CA HIS A 215 15.42 2.17 18.92
C HIS A 215 15.30 3.07 17.70
N TYR A 216 15.80 4.31 17.80
CA TYR A 216 15.78 5.32 16.73
C TYR A 216 16.91 5.14 15.71
N LYS A 217 17.81 4.18 15.90
CA LYS A 217 18.86 3.90 14.90
C LYS A 217 18.27 3.43 13.57
N PRO A 218 18.70 4.04 12.43
CA PRO A 218 18.26 3.60 11.13
C PRO A 218 18.75 2.17 10.84
N TYR A 219 17.91 1.37 10.17
CA TYR A 219 18.23 -0.03 9.84
C TYR A 219 19.55 -0.17 9.09
N ALA A 220 19.87 0.76 8.19
CA ALA A 220 21.12 0.77 7.44
C ALA A 220 22.34 0.83 8.37
N CYS A 221 22.28 1.61 9.44
CA CYS A 221 23.35 1.70 10.43
C CYS A 221 23.49 0.39 11.21
N ARG A 222 22.38 -0.19 11.68
CA ARG A 222 22.41 -1.48 12.40
C ARG A 222 23.01 -2.58 11.53
N ILE A 223 22.63 -2.65 10.26
CA ILE A 223 23.18 -3.61 9.29
C ILE A 223 24.67 -3.34 9.08
N ARG A 224 25.09 -2.08 8.89
CA ARG A 224 26.51 -1.73 8.72
C ARG A 224 27.35 -2.10 9.93
N GLN A 225 26.89 -1.78 11.14
CA GLN A 225 27.57 -2.14 12.39
C GLN A 225 27.64 -3.67 12.53
N TRP A 226 26.55 -4.39 12.25
CA TRP A 226 26.51 -5.84 12.28
C TRP A 226 27.47 -6.47 11.26
N ILE A 227 27.50 -5.98 10.01
CA ILE A 227 28.43 -6.43 8.96
C ILE A 227 29.87 -6.15 9.39
N SER A 228 30.16 -4.95 9.90
CA SER A 228 31.53 -4.60 10.32
C SER A 228 32.04 -5.49 11.45
N LYS A 229 31.17 -5.83 12.42
CA LYS A 229 31.51 -6.73 13.53
C LYS A 229 31.72 -8.17 13.06
N ASN A 230 30.98 -8.61 12.05
CA ASN A 230 31.01 -9.98 11.54
C ASN A 230 31.70 -10.09 10.17
N ILE A 231 32.57 -9.14 9.81
CA ILE A 231 33.14 -9.06 8.45
C ILE A 231 33.92 -10.31 8.05
N LEU A 232 34.61 -10.93 9.02
CA LEU A 232 35.37 -12.16 8.84
C LEU A 232 34.49 -13.37 8.47
N VAL A 233 33.20 -13.34 8.83
CA VAL A 233 32.23 -14.39 8.52
C VAL A 233 31.43 -14.04 7.26
N VAL A 234 31.03 -12.77 7.11
CA VAL A 234 30.22 -12.31 5.98
C VAL A 234 30.99 -12.41 4.66
N LEU A 235 32.25 -11.97 4.63
CA LEU A 235 33.06 -11.94 3.41
C LEU A 235 33.24 -13.33 2.76
N PRO A 236 33.63 -14.40 3.49
CA PRO A 236 33.75 -15.72 2.89
C PRO A 236 32.40 -16.30 2.45
N ILE A 237 31.31 -16.04 3.17
CA ILE A 237 29.96 -16.48 2.75
C ILE A 237 29.56 -15.79 1.44
N CYS A 238 29.76 -14.48 1.32
CA CYS A 238 29.49 -13.76 0.09
C CYS A 238 30.34 -14.27 -1.08
N ALA A 239 31.64 -14.48 -0.87
CA ALA A 239 32.53 -15.04 -1.88
C ALA A 239 32.09 -16.45 -2.31
N MET A 240 31.68 -17.29 -1.36
CA MET A 240 31.17 -18.64 -1.64
C MET A 240 29.87 -18.59 -2.46
N LEU A 241 28.92 -17.72 -2.12
CA LEU A 241 27.67 -17.56 -2.88
C LEU A 241 27.92 -17.08 -4.31
N VAL A 242 28.83 -16.13 -4.51
CA VAL A 242 29.23 -15.67 -5.84
C VAL A 242 29.93 -16.78 -6.62
N GLY A 243 30.81 -17.55 -5.97
CA GLY A 243 31.44 -18.73 -6.57
C GLY A 243 30.43 -19.80 -6.99
N CYS A 244 29.49 -20.14 -6.11
CA CYS A 244 28.46 -21.14 -6.39
C CYS A 244 27.53 -20.71 -7.53
N THR A 245 27.09 -19.44 -7.54
CA THR A 245 26.19 -18.93 -8.59
C THR A 245 26.89 -18.87 -9.94
N THR A 246 28.15 -18.44 -10.00
CA THR A 246 28.94 -18.41 -11.25
C THR A 246 29.23 -19.81 -11.78
N LEU A 247 29.62 -20.76 -10.92
CA LEU A 247 29.80 -22.17 -11.30
C LEU A 247 28.49 -22.78 -11.81
N PHE A 248 27.39 -22.55 -11.11
CA PHE A 248 26.07 -23.04 -11.49
C PHE A 248 25.63 -22.48 -12.85
N TRP A 249 25.81 -21.18 -13.07
CA TRP A 249 25.53 -20.55 -14.36
C TRP A 249 26.42 -21.12 -15.47
N ASN A 250 27.71 -21.34 -15.22
CA ASN A 250 28.63 -21.93 -16.19
C ASN A 250 28.20 -23.36 -16.58
N VAL A 251 27.85 -24.20 -15.60
CA VAL A 251 27.36 -25.56 -15.84
C VAL A 251 26.04 -25.53 -16.62
N ARG A 252 25.08 -24.71 -16.20
CA ARG A 252 23.80 -24.56 -16.93
C ARG A 252 24.01 -24.08 -18.35
N ARG A 253 24.89 -23.11 -18.58
CA ARG A 253 25.24 -22.62 -19.91
C ARG A 253 25.84 -23.73 -20.76
N LYS A 254 26.80 -24.51 -20.24
CA LYS A 254 27.39 -25.65 -20.96
C LYS A 254 26.36 -26.72 -21.32
N LEU A 255 25.49 -27.09 -20.37
CA LEU A 255 24.42 -28.06 -20.62
C LEU A 255 23.41 -27.57 -21.66
N HIS A 256 23.00 -26.31 -21.57
CA HIS A 256 22.11 -25.70 -22.54
C HIS A 256 22.73 -25.72 -23.94
N MET A 257 24.02 -25.36 -24.04
CA MET A 257 24.75 -25.40 -25.32
C MET A 257 24.81 -26.82 -25.89
N SER A 258 25.12 -27.85 -25.08
CA SER A 258 25.17 -29.25 -25.55
C SER A 258 23.83 -29.70 -26.13
N ARG A 259 22.73 -29.49 -25.38
CA ARG A 259 21.38 -29.86 -25.84
C ARG A 259 20.99 -29.12 -27.11
N ARG A 260 21.30 -27.82 -27.17
CA ARG A 260 20.99 -27.00 -28.34
C ARG A 260 21.76 -27.47 -29.58
N VAL A 261 23.03 -27.87 -29.43
CA VAL A 261 23.84 -28.45 -30.50
C VAL A 261 23.22 -29.77 -31.00
N GLU A 262 22.84 -30.67 -30.09
CA GLU A 262 22.19 -31.95 -30.43
C GLU A 262 20.86 -31.75 -31.16
N GLU A 263 20.03 -30.81 -30.71
CA GLU A 263 18.77 -30.45 -31.38
C GLU A 263 18.99 -29.91 -32.79
N LEU A 264 20.00 -29.04 -32.98
CA LEU A 264 20.34 -28.49 -34.28
C LEU A 264 20.89 -29.57 -35.22
N TYR A 265 21.76 -30.44 -34.71
CA TYR A 265 22.29 -31.58 -35.45
C TYR A 265 21.16 -32.53 -35.89
N SER A 266 20.23 -32.89 -35.01
CA SER A 266 19.07 -33.72 -35.36
C SER A 266 18.22 -33.09 -36.48
N LYS A 267 17.98 -31.77 -36.40
CA LYS A 267 17.25 -31.03 -37.45
C LYS A 267 18.00 -30.99 -38.78
N VAL A 268 19.34 -30.87 -38.75
CA VAL A 268 20.17 -30.95 -39.96
C VAL A 268 19.98 -32.33 -40.61
N CYS A 269 20.10 -33.42 -39.84
CA CYS A 269 19.91 -34.76 -40.36
C CYS A 269 18.50 -34.96 -40.94
N GLU A 270 17.45 -34.49 -40.26
CA GLU A 270 16.07 -34.57 -40.76
C GLU A 270 15.89 -33.85 -42.10
N ILE A 271 16.43 -32.62 -42.23
CA ILE A 271 16.34 -31.84 -43.48
C ILE A 271 17.14 -32.50 -44.61
N LEU A 272 18.33 -33.03 -44.33
CA LEU A 272 19.16 -33.71 -45.32
C LEU A 272 18.51 -35.03 -45.78
N GLU A 273 17.95 -35.81 -44.85
CA GLU A 273 17.21 -37.03 -45.17
C GLU A 273 15.94 -36.73 -45.98
N GLU A 274 15.16 -35.71 -45.60
CA GLU A 274 13.96 -35.31 -46.33
C GLU A 274 14.30 -34.85 -47.76
N ASN A 275 15.34 -34.03 -47.94
CA ASN A 275 15.78 -33.59 -49.27
C ASN A 275 16.28 -34.76 -50.15
N ALA A 276 16.96 -35.74 -49.55
CA ALA A 276 17.37 -36.95 -50.27
C ALA A 276 16.19 -37.85 -50.67
N LEU A 277 15.09 -37.84 -49.89
CA LEU A 277 13.87 -38.58 -50.22
C LEU A 277 13.03 -37.87 -51.28
N THR A 278 12.91 -36.53 -51.23
CA THR A 278 12.15 -35.74 -52.20
C THR A 278 12.81 -35.79 -53.58
N SER A 279 14.13 -35.59 -53.66
CA SER A 279 14.91 -35.71 -54.90
C SER A 279 14.76 -37.06 -55.61
N LYS A 280 14.61 -38.16 -54.85
CA LYS A 280 14.34 -39.50 -55.42
C LYS A 280 12.90 -39.71 -55.88
N SER A 281 11.95 -38.92 -55.38
CA SER A 281 10.51 -39.14 -55.62
C SER A 281 9.89 -38.22 -56.67
N GLU A 282 10.53 -37.08 -56.94
CA GLU A 282 10.01 -36.00 -57.78
C GLU A 282 10.92 -35.81 -58.99
N ASN A 283 10.58 -36.47 -60.12
CA ASN A 283 11.12 -36.35 -61.49
C ASN A 283 12.48 -35.63 -61.75
N GLY A 284 13.49 -35.81 -60.89
CA GLY A 284 14.86 -35.32 -61.07
C GLY A 284 15.09 -33.81 -60.95
N GLU A 285 14.10 -33.00 -60.53
CA GLU A 285 14.26 -31.53 -60.50
C GLU A 285 14.84 -30.98 -59.18
N CYS A 286 14.82 -31.76 -58.10
CA CYS A 286 15.34 -31.32 -56.79
C CYS A 286 16.76 -31.86 -56.54
N GLU A 287 17.69 -30.97 -56.20
CA GLU A 287 19.08 -31.33 -55.90
C GLU A 287 19.18 -32.12 -54.58
N PRO A 288 19.95 -33.23 -54.52
CA PRO A 288 20.06 -34.08 -53.32
C PRO A 288 20.93 -33.47 -52.19
N TRP A 289 21.55 -32.32 -52.43
CA TRP A 289 22.51 -31.67 -51.53
C TRP A 289 22.04 -30.27 -51.12
N VAL A 290 22.49 -29.81 -49.95
CA VAL A 290 22.14 -28.51 -49.37
C VAL A 290 23.39 -27.71 -49.03
N ILE A 291 23.36 -26.38 -49.25
CA ILE A 291 24.45 -25.48 -48.87
C ILE A 291 24.50 -25.32 -47.34
N ALA A 292 25.66 -25.59 -46.73
CA ALA A 292 25.84 -25.54 -45.27
C ALA A 292 25.49 -24.17 -44.66
N SER A 293 25.87 -23.08 -45.32
CA SER A 293 25.55 -21.73 -44.86
C SER A 293 24.04 -21.44 -44.86
N ARG A 294 23.27 -22.06 -45.77
CA ARG A 294 21.82 -21.91 -45.82
C ARG A 294 21.15 -22.65 -44.66
N LEU A 295 21.65 -23.83 -44.30
CA LEU A 295 21.18 -24.56 -43.12
C LEU A 295 21.42 -23.75 -41.85
N ARG A 296 22.62 -23.17 -41.70
CA ARG A 296 22.94 -22.28 -40.57
C ARG A 296 21.95 -21.13 -40.45
N ASP A 297 21.72 -20.41 -41.55
CA ASP A 297 20.92 -19.20 -41.52
C ASP A 297 19.43 -19.49 -41.29
N HIS A 298 18.96 -20.68 -41.70
CA HIS A 298 17.60 -21.17 -41.48
C HIS A 298 17.38 -21.73 -40.06
N LEU A 299 18.36 -22.43 -39.50
CA LEU A 299 18.23 -23.13 -38.21
C LEU A 299 18.63 -22.27 -37.00
N LEU A 300 19.54 -21.32 -37.18
CA LEU A 300 19.99 -20.43 -36.10
C LEU A 300 19.15 -19.16 -35.99
N LEU A 301 18.79 -18.81 -34.76
CA LEU A 301 18.14 -17.53 -34.47
C LEU A 301 19.14 -16.36 -34.68
N PRO A 302 18.67 -15.14 -35.02
CA PRO A 302 19.55 -13.97 -35.20
C PRO A 302 20.46 -13.67 -34.01
N ARG A 303 20.05 -14.02 -32.77
CA ARG A 303 20.89 -13.89 -31.57
C ARG A 303 21.99 -14.96 -31.50
N GLU A 304 21.70 -16.18 -31.94
CA GLU A 304 22.63 -17.31 -31.94
C GLU A 304 23.70 -17.16 -33.04
N ARG A 305 23.39 -16.48 -34.15
CA ARG A 305 24.34 -16.21 -35.24
C ARG A 305 25.53 -15.32 -34.85
N LYS A 306 25.44 -14.61 -33.73
CA LYS A 306 26.53 -13.75 -33.23
C LYS A 306 27.65 -14.56 -32.57
N ASP A 307 27.36 -15.78 -32.12
CA ASP A 307 28.34 -16.67 -31.49
C ASP A 307 28.64 -17.85 -32.42
N PRO A 308 29.81 -17.87 -33.09
CA PRO A 308 30.11 -18.92 -34.06
C PRO A 308 30.29 -20.30 -33.40
N LEU A 309 30.56 -20.37 -32.10
CA LEU A 309 30.89 -21.60 -31.39
C LEU A 309 29.75 -22.64 -31.45
N LEU A 310 28.50 -22.19 -31.46
CA LEU A 310 27.34 -23.08 -31.55
C LEU A 310 27.33 -23.83 -32.88
N TRP A 311 27.55 -23.12 -33.98
CA TRP A 311 27.54 -23.71 -35.31
C TRP A 311 28.77 -24.57 -35.56
N THR A 312 29.96 -24.14 -35.12
CA THR A 312 31.19 -24.93 -35.22
C THR A 312 31.03 -26.31 -34.56
N LYS A 313 30.40 -26.36 -33.38
CA LYS A 313 30.07 -27.63 -32.69
C LYS A 313 29.12 -28.53 -33.49
N VAL A 314 28.14 -27.94 -34.18
CA VAL A 314 27.22 -28.70 -35.07
C VAL A 314 27.98 -29.23 -36.27
N GLU A 315 28.86 -28.42 -36.88
CA GLU A 315 29.70 -28.86 -38.00
C GLU A 315 30.65 -30.00 -37.61
N GLU A 316 31.19 -29.98 -36.38
CA GLU A 316 31.98 -31.10 -35.81
C GLU A 316 31.13 -32.38 -35.76
N LEU A 317 29.91 -32.34 -35.20
CA LEU A 317 29.03 -33.52 -35.13
C LEU A 317 28.62 -34.04 -36.52
N VAL A 318 28.36 -33.14 -37.47
CA VAL A 318 28.02 -33.53 -38.85
C VAL A 318 29.23 -34.16 -39.54
N GLN A 319 30.45 -33.65 -39.30
CA GLN A 319 31.67 -34.21 -39.88
C GLN A 319 31.98 -35.62 -39.36
N GLU A 320 31.60 -35.94 -38.12
CA GLU A 320 31.73 -37.27 -37.54
C GLU A 320 30.64 -38.26 -38.02
N ASP A 321 29.55 -37.77 -38.61
CA ASP A 321 28.45 -38.59 -39.10
C ASP A 321 28.72 -39.16 -40.49
N SER A 322 29.00 -40.46 -40.57
CA SER A 322 29.28 -41.17 -41.82
C SER A 322 28.12 -41.20 -42.82
N ARG A 323 26.92 -40.73 -42.43
CA ARG A 323 25.73 -40.67 -43.31
C ARG A 323 25.70 -39.40 -44.16
N VAL A 324 26.52 -38.40 -43.83
CA VAL A 324 26.53 -37.10 -44.48
C VAL A 324 27.89 -36.86 -45.14
N ASP A 325 27.87 -36.63 -46.44
CA ASP A 325 29.06 -36.22 -47.20
C ASP A 325 29.17 -34.70 -47.26
N ARG A 326 30.40 -34.21 -47.09
CA ARG A 326 30.74 -32.79 -47.16
C ARG A 326 31.79 -32.54 -48.22
N TYR A 327 31.42 -31.77 -49.25
CA TYR A 327 32.34 -31.44 -50.34
C TYR A 327 32.08 -30.04 -50.90
N PRO A 328 33.08 -29.39 -51.53
CA PRO A 328 32.88 -28.12 -52.23
C PRO A 328 32.19 -28.36 -53.58
N LYS A 329 31.17 -27.55 -53.90
CA LYS A 329 30.48 -27.55 -55.19
C LYS A 329 30.34 -26.13 -55.72
N LEU A 330 30.49 -25.97 -57.03
CA LEU A 330 30.26 -24.69 -57.71
C LEU A 330 28.76 -24.44 -57.83
N VAL A 331 28.25 -23.47 -57.08
CA VAL A 331 26.84 -23.06 -57.11
C VAL A 331 26.77 -21.62 -57.59
N LYS A 332 26.23 -21.41 -58.79
CA LYS A 332 26.14 -20.09 -59.45
C LYS A 332 27.50 -19.37 -59.57
N GLY A 333 28.57 -20.12 -59.88
CA GLY A 333 29.92 -19.58 -60.09
C GLY A 333 30.77 -19.42 -58.83
N GLU A 334 30.22 -19.67 -57.63
CA GLU A 334 30.95 -19.62 -56.36
C GLU A 334 31.16 -21.03 -55.81
N SER A 335 32.36 -21.33 -55.31
CA SER A 335 32.64 -22.59 -54.60
C SER A 335 32.04 -22.52 -53.19
N LYS A 336 31.03 -23.35 -52.92
CA LYS A 336 30.34 -23.43 -51.63
C LYS A 336 30.39 -24.85 -51.09
N VAL A 337 30.51 -24.98 -49.76
CA VAL A 337 30.45 -26.28 -49.10
C VAL A 337 29.00 -26.76 -49.07
N VAL A 338 28.77 -27.95 -49.59
CA VAL A 338 27.46 -28.61 -49.64
C VAL A 338 27.49 -29.89 -48.80
N TRP A 339 26.35 -30.21 -48.22
CA TRP A 339 26.11 -31.42 -47.43
C TRP A 339 25.09 -32.29 -48.15
N GLU A 340 25.38 -33.59 -48.25
CA GLU A 340 24.56 -34.57 -48.96
C GLU A 340 24.36 -35.83 -48.11
N TRP A 341 23.16 -36.41 -48.16
CA TRP A 341 22.86 -37.63 -47.43
C TRP A 341 23.19 -38.88 -48.27
N GLN A 342 24.08 -39.75 -47.79
CA GLN A 342 24.63 -40.88 -48.55
C GLN A 342 23.86 -42.20 -48.40
N VAL A 343 22.99 -42.35 -47.39
CA VAL A 343 22.45 -43.68 -47.07
C VAL A 343 21.29 -44.07 -47.99
N GLU A 344 21.50 -45.12 -48.79
CA GLU A 344 20.45 -45.75 -49.64
C GLU A 344 19.53 -46.74 -48.90
N GLY A 345 19.83 -47.09 -47.63
CA GLY A 345 19.00 -47.93 -46.76
C GLY A 345 18.22 -47.11 -45.71
N SER A 346 16.99 -46.74 -46.03
CA SER A 346 16.17 -45.86 -45.19
C SER A 346 15.54 -46.57 -43.98
N LEU A 347 15.78 -46.07 -42.75
CA LEU A 347 14.97 -46.39 -41.56
C LEU A 347 13.58 -45.70 -41.59
N SER A 348 13.40 -44.70 -42.46
CA SER A 348 12.20 -43.85 -42.54
C SER A 348 11.29 -44.12 -43.74
N ALA A 349 11.66 -45.00 -44.66
CA ALA A 349 10.77 -45.45 -45.74
C ALA A 349 9.45 -46.01 -45.19
N SER A 350 9.47 -46.58 -43.98
CA SER A 350 8.26 -46.99 -43.24
C SER A 350 7.41 -45.80 -42.77
N LYS A 351 8.01 -44.68 -42.33
CA LYS A 351 7.32 -43.47 -41.87
C LYS A 351 6.73 -42.65 -43.01
N VAL A 352 7.43 -42.54 -44.15
CA VAL A 352 6.93 -41.89 -45.36
C VAL A 352 5.80 -42.68 -45.99
N LYS A 353 5.90 -44.02 -46.03
CA LYS A 353 4.79 -44.90 -46.42
C LYS A 353 3.58 -44.72 -45.49
N LYS A 354 3.79 -44.68 -44.16
CA LYS A 354 2.74 -44.45 -43.17
C LYS A 354 2.07 -43.06 -43.27
N ARG A 355 2.80 -41.99 -43.60
CA ARG A 355 2.22 -40.65 -43.85
C ARG A 355 1.47 -40.58 -45.19
N ARG A 356 1.99 -41.19 -46.27
CA ARG A 356 1.29 -41.28 -47.55
C ARG A 356 0.00 -42.09 -47.44
N ASP A 357 0.04 -43.22 -46.73
CA ASP A 357 -1.13 -44.07 -46.49
C ASP A 357 -2.17 -43.31 -45.66
N ALA A 358 -1.78 -42.59 -44.60
CA ALA A 358 -2.69 -41.75 -43.81
C ALA A 358 -3.33 -40.59 -44.62
N SER A 359 -2.62 -40.02 -45.60
CA SER A 359 -3.18 -39.01 -46.51
C SER A 359 -4.10 -39.61 -47.58
N LYS A 360 -3.85 -40.84 -48.04
CA LYS A 360 -4.71 -41.55 -49.01
C LYS A 360 -6.01 -42.02 -48.39
N THR A 361 -5.98 -42.48 -47.13
CA THR A 361 -7.21 -42.88 -46.40
C THR A 361 -8.18 -41.70 -46.23
N ARG A 362 -7.68 -40.49 -45.97
CA ARG A 362 -8.52 -39.29 -45.84
C ARG A 362 -9.18 -38.81 -47.14
N VAL A 363 -8.61 -39.12 -48.31
CA VAL A 363 -9.18 -38.74 -49.62
C VAL A 363 -10.25 -39.75 -50.08
N ASN A 364 -10.09 -41.02 -49.74
CA ASN A 364 -11.08 -42.05 -50.06
C ASN A 364 -12.32 -41.97 -49.14
N GLU A 365 -12.15 -41.57 -47.88
CA GLU A 365 -13.26 -41.42 -46.91
C GLU A 365 -14.21 -40.27 -47.28
N SER A 366 -13.76 -39.28 -48.06
CA SER A 366 -14.60 -38.18 -48.57
C SER A 366 -15.40 -38.53 -49.84
N THR A 367 -15.19 -39.69 -50.46
CA THR A 367 -15.91 -40.08 -51.69
C THR A 367 -17.05 -41.08 -51.43
N ASP A 368 -17.04 -41.77 -50.27
CA ASP A 368 -18.03 -42.82 -49.93
C ASP A 368 -19.18 -42.37 -49.00
N LEU A 369 -19.23 -41.10 -48.58
CA LEU A 369 -20.31 -40.56 -47.73
C LEU A 369 -21.26 -39.66 -48.54
N ASN A 370 -21.83 -40.20 -49.62
CA ASN A 370 -22.97 -39.56 -50.28
C ASN A 370 -24.03 -40.58 -50.71
N HIS A 371 -24.54 -41.39 -49.77
CA HIS A 371 -25.86 -42.00 -49.89
C HIS A 371 -26.44 -42.37 -48.51
N GLN A 372 -27.71 -41.98 -48.33
CA GLN A 372 -28.67 -42.34 -47.25
C GLN A 372 -28.69 -41.52 -45.95
N GLN A 373 -29.37 -40.37 -46.07
CA GLN A 373 -30.49 -39.87 -45.25
C GLN A 373 -30.80 -40.46 -43.85
N HIS A 374 -30.69 -39.55 -42.86
CA HIS A 374 -31.46 -39.35 -41.62
C HIS A 374 -32.99 -39.61 -41.74
N PRO A 375 -33.77 -39.86 -40.64
CA PRO A 375 -33.85 -39.02 -39.41
C PRO A 375 -34.14 -39.80 -38.09
N ALA A 376 -34.24 -39.25 -36.87
CA ALA A 376 -34.11 -37.91 -36.29
C ALA A 376 -33.86 -38.02 -34.76
N MET A 377 -32.99 -37.14 -34.29
CA MET A 377 -33.05 -36.25 -33.11
C MET A 377 -33.67 -36.69 -31.77
N LYS A 378 -32.89 -36.46 -30.70
CA LYS A 378 -33.03 -35.29 -29.79
C LYS A 378 -31.68 -35.03 -29.11
N ALA A 379 -30.92 -34.03 -29.53
CA ALA A 379 -30.99 -32.61 -29.13
C ALA A 379 -30.41 -32.32 -27.72
N GLU A 380 -29.09 -32.13 -27.76
CA GLU A 380 -28.20 -31.17 -27.08
C GLU A 380 -28.82 -29.88 -26.50
N PRO A 381 -28.06 -29.13 -25.67
CA PRO A 381 -27.22 -28.08 -26.25
C PRO A 381 -25.78 -27.95 -25.70
N THR A 382 -24.95 -27.47 -26.62
CA THR A 382 -23.50 -27.24 -26.69
C THR A 382 -23.03 -26.01 -25.91
N GLU A 383 -21.80 -26.10 -25.40
CA GLU A 383 -20.62 -25.18 -25.43
C GLU A 383 -20.79 -23.70 -25.90
N PRO A 384 -19.87 -22.75 -25.58
CA PRO A 384 -18.53 -22.75 -26.21
C PRO A 384 -17.34 -22.08 -25.48
N LEU A 385 -16.14 -22.51 -25.89
CA LEU A 385 -14.91 -21.75 -26.19
C LEU A 385 -14.91 -20.21 -26.02
N HIS A 386 -13.80 -19.65 -25.50
CA HIS A 386 -13.01 -18.64 -26.23
C HIS A 386 -11.61 -18.38 -25.62
N PHE A 387 -10.62 -18.31 -26.52
CA PHE A 387 -9.30 -17.68 -26.35
C PHE A 387 -9.42 -16.17 -26.09
N LEU A 388 -8.40 -15.53 -25.49
CA LEU A 388 -7.65 -14.41 -26.11
C LEU A 388 -6.34 -14.03 -25.39
N TYR A 389 -5.40 -13.62 -26.23
CA TYR A 389 -4.13 -12.93 -26.00
C TYR A 389 -4.29 -11.54 -25.35
N GLY A 390 -3.21 -10.99 -24.80
CA GLY A 390 -3.08 -9.56 -24.49
C GLY A 390 -1.66 -9.15 -24.07
N ASP A 391 -0.90 -8.64 -25.04
CA ASP A 391 0.38 -7.94 -24.89
C ASP A 391 0.15 -6.41 -24.89
N SER A 392 1.07 -5.67 -24.28
CA SER A 392 1.41 -4.24 -24.49
C SER A 392 0.54 -3.05 -24.00
N SER A 393 1.24 -2.17 -23.25
CA SER A 393 1.32 -0.71 -23.39
C SER A 393 0.20 0.23 -22.88
N LYS A 394 0.46 0.89 -21.74
CA LYS A 394 0.42 2.37 -21.56
C LYS A 394 0.77 2.74 -20.10
N GLN A 395 1.99 3.24 -19.88
CA GLN A 395 2.25 4.50 -19.18
C GLN A 395 3.55 5.10 -19.68
#